data_AF-A0A1G8R054-F1
#
_entry.id   AF-A0A1G8R054-F1
#
_cell.length_a   1.000
_cell.length_b   1.000
_cell.length_c   1.000
_cell.angle_alpha   90.00
_cell.angle_beta   90.00
_cell.angle_gamma   90.00
#
_symmetry.space_group_name_H-M   'P 1'
#
loop_
_entity.id
_entity.type
_entity.pdbx_description
1 polymer ?
#
loop_
_entity_poly.entity_id
_entity_poly.type
_entity_poly.pdbx_seq_one_letter_code
_entity_poly.pdbx_strand_id
1 'polypeptide(L)' 'MLTTERIAQQVGRLPEPLQREVLDFVEFLREKHHVVEGNEESDSLLSLQGGLEHSVTFAADEVKIQEQLRDEWN' A
#
# COMPACT_ATOMS: atom_id res chain seq x y z
N MET A 1 -11.21 30.77 -19.38
CA MET A 1 -12.13 29.85 -18.68
C MET A 1 -11.27 28.86 -17.93
N LEU A 2 -11.47 28.74 -16.62
CA LEU A 2 -10.69 27.86 -15.75
C LEU A 2 -11.12 26.39 -15.94
N THR A 3 -10.21 25.46 -15.66
CA THR A 3 -10.49 24.01 -15.77
C THR A 3 -11.67 23.59 -14.90
N THR A 4 -11.77 24.15 -13.69
CA THR A 4 -12.87 23.90 -12.74
C THR A 4 -14.22 24.35 -13.31
N GLU A 5 -14.27 25.51 -13.96
CA GLU A 5 -15.49 26.03 -14.60
C GLU A 5 -15.94 25.14 -15.76
N ARG A 6 -14.98 24.65 -16.54
CA ARG A 6 -15.26 23.75 -17.67
C ARG A 6 -15.78 22.39 -17.18
N ILE A 7 -15.22 21.84 -16.10
CA ILE A 7 -15.71 20.59 -15.48
C ILE A 7 -17.14 20.78 -14.96
N ALA A 8 -17.38 21.82 -14.16
CA ALA A 8 -18.72 22.10 -13.60
C ALA A 8 -19.78 22.26 -14.70
N GLN A 9 -19.45 22.96 -15.79
CA GLN A 9 -20.35 23.12 -16.93
C GLN A 9 -20.65 21.81 -17.65
N GLN A 10 -19.65 20.93 -17.83
CA GLN A 10 -19.84 19.67 -18.53
C GLN A 10 -20.63 18.67 -17.68
N VAL A 11 -20.26 18.51 -16.41
CA VAL A 11 -20.94 17.60 -15.47
C VAL A 11 -22.39 18.04 -15.24
N GLY A 12 -22.64 19.34 -15.07
CA GLY A 12 -23.99 19.86 -14.83
C GLY A 12 -24.96 19.71 -16.01
N ARG A 13 -24.47 19.38 -17.22
CA ARG A 13 -25.30 19.09 -18.39
C ARG A 13 -25.65 17.61 -18.54
N LEU A 14 -25.01 16.73 -17.77
CA LEU A 14 -25.26 15.30 -17.82
C LEU A 14 -26.54 14.95 -17.04
N PRO A 15 -27.26 13.89 -17.43
CA PRO A 15 -28.29 13.26 -16.59
C PRO A 15 -27.74 12.81 -15.23
N GLU A 16 -28.57 12.80 -14.20
CA GLU A 16 -28.18 12.42 -12.82
C GLU A 16 -27.41 11.09 -12.73
N PRO A 17 -27.78 10.01 -13.46
CA PRO A 17 -27.01 8.76 -13.40
C PRO A 17 -25.54 8.91 -13.81
N LEU A 18 -25.27 9.72 -14.84
CA LEU A 18 -23.90 9.96 -15.32
C LEU A 18 -23.14 10.93 -14.41
N GLN A 19 -23.85 11.84 -13.73
CA GLN A 19 -23.22 12.66 -12.70
C GLN A 19 -22.73 11.81 -11.52
N ARG A 20 -23.49 10.76 -11.16
CA ARG A 20 -23.09 9.79 -10.14
C ARG A 20 -21.84 9.01 -10.55
N GLU A 21 -21.78 8.53 -11.79
CA GLU A 21 -20.57 7.86 -12.31
C GLU A 21 -19.33 8.77 -12.27
N VAL A 22 -19.49 10.07 -12.55
CA VAL A 22 -18.39 11.04 -12.45
C VAL A 22 -17.92 11.19 -10.99
N LEU A 23 -18.85 11.21 -10.02
CA LEU A 23 -18.49 11.24 -8.60
C LEU A 23 -17.74 9.97 -8.19
N ASP A 24 -18.21 8.80 -8.61
CA ASP A 24 -17.55 7.51 -8.33
C ASP A 24 -16.12 7.49 -8.90
N PHE A 25 -15.93 8.03 -10.12
CA PHE A 25 -14.62 8.14 -10.73
C PHE A 25 -13.69 9.12 -9.99
N VAL A 26 -14.22 10.22 -9.46
CA VAL A 26 -13.43 11.16 -8.65
C VAL A 26 -12.96 10.48 -7.37
N GLU A 27 -13.81 9.72 -6.67
CA GLU A 27 -13.40 8.96 -5.49
C GLU A 27 -12.36 7.90 -5.83
N PHE A 28 -12.52 7.16 -6.93
CA PHE A 28 -11.50 6.25 -7.43
C PHE A 28 -10.15 6.94 -7.67
N LEU A 29 -10.14 8.13 -8.29
CA LEU A 29 -8.90 8.89 -8.50
C LEU A 29 -8.27 9.29 -7.17
N ARG A 30 -9.06 9.69 -6.18
CA ARG A 30 -8.55 10.03 -4.84
C ARG A 30 -7.88 8.83 -4.19
N GLU A 31 -8.52 7.66 -4.22
CA GLU A 31 -7.94 6.42 -3.68
C GLU A 31 -6.67 6.02 -4.44
N LYS A 32 -6.72 6.03 -5.77
CA LYS A 32 -5.59 5.68 -6.63
C LYS A 32 -4.37 6.55 -6.33
N HIS A 33 -4.57 7.86 -6.17
CA HIS A 33 -3.47 8.79 -5.91
C HIS A 33 -3.05 8.82 -4.44
N HIS A 34 -3.95 8.55 -3.49
CA HIS A 34 -3.59 8.36 -2.08
C HIS A 34 -2.71 7.12 -1.86
N VAL A 35 -2.92 6.05 -2.65
CA VAL A 35 -2.03 4.88 -2.65
C VAL A 35 -0.65 5.22 -3.25
N VAL A 36 -0.58 6.15 -4.20
CA VAL A 36 0.69 6.55 -4.83
C VAL A 36 1.49 7.51 -3.93
N GLU A 37 0.83 8.45 -3.26
CA GLU A 37 1.48 9.36 -2.30
C GLU A 37 1.92 8.66 -1.00
N GLY A 38 1.36 7.48 -0.70
CA GLY A 38 1.78 6.63 0.43
C GLY A 38 2.88 5.61 0.11
N ASN A 39 3.43 5.59 -1.11
CA ASN A 39 4.34 4.52 -1.56
C ASN A 39 5.67 5.05 -2.17
N GLU A 40 6.08 6.27 -1.80
CA GLU A 40 7.44 6.77 -2.09
C GLU A 40 8.51 6.24 -1.12
N GLU A 41 8.10 5.48 -0.10
CA GLU A 41 8.97 4.54 0.62
C GLU A 41 8.51 3.13 0.28
N SER A 42 8.68 2.74 -0.98
CA SER A 42 8.88 1.32 -1.26
C SER A 42 10.23 0.96 -0.66
N ASP A 43 10.24 0.74 0.66
CA ASP A 43 11.32 0.09 1.37
C ASP A 43 11.68 -1.14 0.54
N SER A 44 12.81 -1.04 -0.15
CA SER A 44 13.29 -2.09 -1.03
C SER A 44 13.27 -3.39 -0.23
N LEU A 45 12.93 -4.53 -0.83
CA LEU A 45 13.06 -5.80 -0.09
C LEU A 45 14.49 -6.03 0.43
N LEU A 46 15.47 -5.32 -0.15
CA LEU A 46 16.84 -5.22 0.36
C LEU A 46 16.98 -4.49 1.70
N SER A 47 16.10 -3.54 2.04
CA SER A 47 16.07 -2.91 3.37
C SER A 47 15.56 -3.85 4.46
N LEU A 48 14.85 -4.92 4.07
CA LEU A 48 14.45 -6.01 4.96
C LEU A 48 15.50 -7.13 5.06
N GLN A 49 16.62 -7.03 4.34
CA GLN A 49 17.69 -8.01 4.39
C GLN A 49 18.52 -7.83 5.67
N GLY A 50 18.40 -8.77 6.61
CA GLY A 50 19.12 -8.75 7.89
C GLY A 50 18.22 -8.38 9.07
N GLY A 51 18.81 -7.97 10.20
CA GLY A 51 18.12 -7.56 11.42
C GLY A 51 17.63 -8.70 12.33
N LEU A 52 17.60 -9.95 11.83
CA LEU A 52 17.24 -11.11 12.65
C LEU A 52 18.39 -11.58 13.56
N GLU A 53 19.63 -11.19 13.26
CA GLU A 53 20.83 -11.50 14.04
C GLU A 53 20.80 -10.93 15.46
N HIS A 54 19.96 -9.92 15.71
CA HIS A 54 19.75 -9.34 17.04
C HIS A 54 18.42 -9.77 17.67
N SER A 55 17.63 -10.60 16.98
CA SER A 55 16.37 -11.09 17.51
C SER A 55 16.59 -12.17 18.56
N VAL A 56 15.71 -12.23 19.56
CA VAL A 56 15.80 -13.24 20.63
C VAL A 56 15.79 -14.67 20.08
N THR A 57 15.06 -14.90 18.99
CA THR A 57 14.86 -16.22 18.38
C THR A 57 16.01 -16.63 17.45
N PHE A 58 16.59 -15.69 16.71
CA PHE A 58 17.57 -16.00 15.65
C PHE A 58 18.99 -15.48 15.94
N ALA A 59 19.27 -14.97 17.15
CA ALA A 59 20.60 -14.51 17.56
C ALA A 59 21.57 -15.64 17.97
N ALA A 60 21.13 -16.91 17.96
CA ALA A 60 21.97 -18.05 18.27
C ALA A 60 22.63 -18.64 17.01
N ASP A 61 23.59 -19.54 17.21
CA ASP A 61 24.20 -20.30 16.11
C ASP A 61 23.13 -21.08 15.33
N GLU A 62 23.22 -21.07 14.00
CA GLU A 62 22.22 -21.69 13.10
C GLU A 62 21.94 -23.16 13.45
N VAL A 63 22.98 -23.92 13.81
CA VAL A 63 22.86 -25.33 14.16
C VAL A 63 22.10 -25.48 15.48
N LYS A 64 22.34 -24.60 16.45
CA LYS A 64 21.64 -24.61 17.75
C LYS A 64 20.17 -24.23 17.63
N ILE A 65 19.85 -23.27 16.76
CA ILE A 65 18.45 -22.90 16.48
C ILE A 65 17.71 -24.11 15.88
N GLN A 66 18.35 -24.80 14.93
CA GLN A 66 17.76 -26.00 14.31
C GLN A 66 17.60 -27.17 15.29
N GLU A 67 18.56 -27.36 16.20
CA GLU A 67 18.45 -28.36 17.27
C GLU A 67 17.26 -28.05 18.19
N GLN A 68 17.13 -26.81 18.66
CA GLN A 68 16.02 -26.39 19.52
C GLN A 68 14.66 -26.60 18.85
N LEU A 69 14.49 -26.14 17.61
CA LEU A 69 13.23 -26.30 16.87
C LEU A 69 12.86 -27.77 16.63
N ARG A 70 13.85 -28.64 16.41
CA ARG A 70 13.63 -30.08 16.25
C ARG A 70 13.20 -30.73 17.56
N ASP A 71 13.78 -30.29 18.67
CA ASP A 71 13.55 -30.88 19.98
C ASP A 71 12.26 -30.36 20.64
N GLU A 72 11.73 -29.21 20.23
CA GLU A 72 10.43 -28.67 20.66
C GLU A 72 9.22 -29.55 20.27
N TRP A 73 9.39 -30.45 19.29
CA TRP A 73 8.32 -31.31 18.77
C TRP A 73 8.40 -32.75 19.30
N ASN A 74 9.33 -33.04 20.23
CA ASN A 74 9.46 -34.32 20.95
C ASN A 74 8.85 -34.24 22.36
#